data_AF-A0A1V4RIY5-F1
#
_entry.id   AF-A0A1V4RIY5-F1
#
_cell.length_a   1.000
_cell.length_b   1.000
_cell.length_c   1.000
_cell.angle_alpha   90.00
_cell.angle_beta   90.00
_cell.angle_gamma   90.00
#
_symmetry.space_group_name_H-M   'P 1'
#
loop_
_entity.id
_entity.type
_entity.pdbx_description
1 polymer ?
#
loop_
_entity_poly.entity_id
_entity_poly.type
_entity_poly.pdbx_seq_one_letter_code
_entity_poly.pdbx_strand_id
1 'polypeptide(L)'
;MHKLLSLIVVFLIALEELFHQKLGRAGRLPLRPAETGMPGKDFDLFDLLRLLELLFLGLLFSTSAGDTATGHGQLTIVLVGLQTARLFGRRVLSRWSVLGVIQAFELLLLLSILFVPLHLTPGAYPLSPRSLMALGGGIVFSIFVYITAAFSLSYAVRLFAREHSYLYNVFPPLAGSEEWAYKFSAFALPFGIVGAVSLFFLRGVSLLPVLFSLSVTLQSAGVFICRKETFNGHHPVVHILWSISFLVLYFITIAGLTTVGPVQ
;
A
#
# COMPACT_ATOMS: atom_id res chain seq x y z
N MET A 1 5.61 18.93 -14.93
CA MET A 1 5.10 18.06 -13.86
C MET A 1 6.19 17.51 -12.93
N HIS A 2 7.33 17.03 -13.42
CA HIS A 2 8.46 16.54 -12.59
C HIS A 2 8.80 17.44 -11.38
N LYS A 3 8.97 18.76 -11.60
CA LYS A 3 9.28 19.71 -10.51
C LYS A 3 8.22 19.78 -9.41
N LEU A 4 6.94 19.61 -9.75
CA LEU A 4 5.83 19.65 -8.79
C LEU A 4 5.79 18.38 -7.93
N LEU A 5 6.01 17.21 -8.56
CA LEU A 5 6.08 15.93 -7.87
C LEU A 5 7.30 15.83 -6.95
N SER A 6 8.48 16.26 -7.41
CA SER A 6 9.67 16.38 -6.57
C SER A 6 9.45 17.34 -5.39
N LEU A 7 8.74 18.45 -5.61
CA LEU A 7 8.41 19.41 -4.55
C LEU A 7 7.39 18.85 -3.55
N ILE A 8 6.40 18.07 -4.01
CA ILE A 8 5.46 17.35 -3.15
C ILE A 8 6.20 16.32 -2.30
N VAL A 9 7.16 15.58 -2.85
CA VAL A 9 7.96 14.60 -2.09
C VAL A 9 8.84 15.30 -1.08
N VAL A 10 9.62 16.31 -1.47
CA VAL A 10 10.45 17.08 -0.53
C VAL A 10 9.58 17.71 0.57
N PHE A 11 8.39 18.19 0.22
CA PHE A 11 7.42 18.67 1.18
C PHE A 11 6.94 17.55 2.11
N LEU A 12 6.54 16.38 1.61
CA LEU A 12 6.14 15.23 2.43
C LEU A 12 7.27 14.73 3.34
N ILE A 13 8.51 14.74 2.88
CA ILE A 13 9.72 14.42 3.67
C ILE A 13 9.92 15.44 4.78
N ALA A 14 9.89 16.73 4.45
CA ALA A 14 10.04 17.81 5.43
C ALA A 14 8.90 17.80 6.46
N LEU A 15 7.69 17.45 6.03
CA LEU A 15 6.49 17.39 6.86
C LEU A 15 6.52 16.15 7.77
N GLU A 16 7.02 15.01 7.27
CA GLU A 16 7.29 13.82 8.08
C GLU A 16 8.34 14.12 9.16
N GLU A 17 9.43 14.81 8.80
CA GLU A 17 10.51 15.15 9.72
C GLU A 17 10.06 16.17 10.79
N LEU A 18 9.28 17.18 10.39
CA LEU A 18 8.62 18.10 11.32
C LEU A 18 7.69 17.37 12.29
N PHE A 19 6.95 16.36 11.82
CA PHE A 19 6.11 15.55 12.70
C PHE A 19 6.91 14.67 13.62
N HIS A 20 7.99 14.04 13.15
CA HIS A 20 8.83 13.20 13.98
C HIS A 20 9.48 14.02 15.11
N GLN A 21 9.98 15.21 14.80
CA GLN A 21 10.57 16.13 15.77
C GLN A 21 9.55 16.69 16.75
N LYS A 22 8.35 17.10 16.31
CA LYS A 22 7.29 17.59 17.20
C LYS A 22 6.75 16.51 18.15
N LEU A 23 6.57 15.28 17.66
CA LEU A 23 6.04 14.17 18.46
C LEU A 23 7.09 13.59 19.40
N GLY A 24 8.36 13.54 18.98
CA GLY A 24 9.49 13.18 19.86
C GLY A 24 9.68 14.18 21.01
N ARG A 25 9.41 15.47 20.80
CA ARG A 25 9.47 16.51 21.84
C ARG A 25 8.25 16.55 22.78
N ALA A 26 7.09 16.06 22.34
CA ALA A 26 5.86 16.17 23.10
C ALA A 26 5.60 15.01 24.07
N GLY A 27 6.40 13.94 24.05
CA GLY A 27 6.17 12.74 24.88
C GLY A 27 4.81 12.05 24.63
N ARG A 28 4.11 12.41 23.55
CA ARG A 28 2.76 11.94 23.17
C ARG A 28 2.77 10.77 22.20
N LEU A 29 3.94 10.25 21.88
CA LEU A 29 4.03 8.90 21.34
C LEU A 29 3.73 7.94 22.49
N PRO A 30 2.78 6.99 22.40
CA PRO A 30 2.86 5.83 23.26
C PRO A 30 4.27 5.29 23.09
N LEU A 31 5.01 5.25 24.21
CA LEU A 31 6.42 4.92 24.29
C LEU A 31 6.74 3.85 23.24
N ARG A 32 7.74 4.13 22.39
CA ARG A 32 8.62 3.08 21.81
C ARG A 32 8.64 1.95 22.84
N PRO A 33 8.22 0.71 22.51
CA PRO A 33 7.93 -0.31 23.52
C PRO A 33 9.04 -0.26 24.55
N ALA A 34 8.69 0.18 25.78
CA ALA A 34 9.66 0.76 26.70
C ALA A 34 10.87 -0.16 26.75
N GLU A 35 11.99 0.29 26.19
CA GLU A 35 13.26 -0.37 26.35
C GLU A 35 13.54 -0.30 27.84
N THR A 36 13.16 -1.37 28.54
CA THR A 36 13.65 -1.66 29.87
C THR A 36 15.16 -1.86 29.73
N GLY A 37 15.90 -0.76 29.79
CA GLY A 37 17.22 -0.72 30.38
C GLY A 37 18.44 -0.96 29.48
N MET A 38 18.50 -0.49 28.23
CA MET A 38 19.81 -0.39 27.55
C MET A 38 20.05 1.01 26.95
N PRO A 39 20.98 1.80 27.51
CA PRO A 39 21.45 3.03 26.90
C PRO A 39 22.49 2.65 25.83
N GLY A 40 22.02 2.28 24.66
CA GLY A 40 22.83 1.95 23.49
C GLY A 40 22.28 2.68 22.28
N LYS A 41 23.14 3.47 21.64
CA LYS A 41 22.81 4.31 20.48
C LYS A 41 22.71 3.45 19.23
N ASP A 42 21.73 2.55 19.20
CA ASP A 42 21.56 1.62 18.09
C ASP A 42 20.67 2.27 17.03
N PHE A 43 21.17 2.27 15.80
CA PHE A 43 20.41 2.66 14.62
C PHE A 43 19.18 1.76 14.55
N ASP A 44 17.99 2.33 14.74
CA ASP A 44 16.74 1.57 14.75
C ASP A 44 16.49 1.00 13.34
N LEU A 45 16.05 -0.25 13.26
CA LEU A 45 15.69 -0.90 11.98
C LEU A 45 14.67 -0.06 11.20
N PHE A 46 13.76 0.63 11.91
CA PHE A 46 12.80 1.54 11.30
C PHE A 46 13.46 2.79 10.68
N ASP A 47 14.49 3.33 11.33
CA ASP A 47 15.25 4.47 10.81
C ASP A 47 16.06 4.06 9.57
N LEU A 48 16.62 2.85 9.57
CA LEU A 48 17.30 2.29 8.40
C LEU A 48 16.34 2.05 7.23
N LEU A 49 15.19 1.41 7.48
CA LEU A 49 14.15 1.20 6.46
C LEU A 49 13.67 2.53 5.89
N ARG A 50 13.55 3.56 6.73
CA ARG A 50 13.14 4.91 6.32
C ARG A 50 14.21 5.58 5.47
N LEU A 51 15.47 5.48 5.86
CA LEU A 51 16.58 6.02 5.08
C LEU A 51 16.66 5.38 3.70
N LEU A 52 16.54 4.04 3.63
CA LEU A 52 16.55 3.29 2.37
C LEU A 52 15.38 3.68 1.48
N GLU A 53 14.18 3.78 2.04
CA GLU A 53 12.99 4.22 1.31
C GLU A 53 13.16 5.63 0.75
N LEU A 54 13.62 6.59 1.55
CA LEU A 54 13.85 7.97 1.11
C LEU A 54 14.90 8.04 -0.01
N LEU A 55 15.95 7.22 0.09
CA LEU A 55 16.99 7.12 -0.91
C LEU A 55 16.46 6.55 -2.23
N PHE A 56 15.69 5.45 -2.17
CA PHE A 56 15.10 4.84 -3.35
C PHE A 56 14.02 5.71 -3.99
N LEU A 57 13.18 6.38 -3.19
CA LEU A 57 12.26 7.39 -3.69
C LEU A 57 13.04 8.51 -4.39
N GLY A 58 14.05 9.09 -3.75
CA GLY A 58 14.88 10.13 -4.36
C GLY A 58 15.47 9.71 -5.72
N LEU A 59 15.98 8.47 -5.81
CA LEU A 59 16.51 7.90 -7.04
C LEU A 59 15.44 7.73 -8.13
N LEU A 60 14.28 7.18 -7.77
CA LEU A 60 13.15 6.96 -8.68
C LEU A 60 12.56 8.29 -9.17
N PHE A 61 12.49 9.30 -8.28
CA PHE A 61 12.03 10.64 -8.62
C PHE A 61 12.98 11.39 -9.53
N SER A 62 14.29 11.20 -9.37
CA SER A 62 15.30 11.81 -10.23
C SER A 62 15.32 11.25 -11.65
N THR A 63 14.87 10.01 -11.84
CA THR A 63 15.00 9.28 -13.11
C THR A 63 13.69 9.09 -13.88
N SER A 64 12.52 9.07 -13.22
CA SER A 64 11.28 8.58 -13.85
C SER A 64 9.97 9.28 -13.46
N ALA A 65 9.95 10.14 -12.43
CA ALA A 65 8.71 10.58 -11.79
C ALA A 65 7.99 11.79 -12.42
N GLY A 66 7.62 11.72 -13.68
CA GLY A 66 6.77 12.77 -14.23
C GLY A 66 5.97 12.44 -15.46
N ASP A 67 6.13 11.24 -16.01
CA ASP A 67 5.23 10.74 -17.03
C ASP A 67 4.28 9.69 -16.46
N THR A 68 3.07 10.13 -16.11
CA THR A 68 1.99 9.28 -15.61
C THR A 68 1.47 8.29 -16.65
N ALA A 69 1.87 8.43 -17.92
CA ALA A 69 1.57 7.47 -18.98
C ALA A 69 2.49 6.24 -18.92
N THR A 70 3.60 6.30 -18.18
CA THR A 70 4.52 5.16 -18.00
C THR A 70 4.19 4.33 -16.77
N GLY A 71 4.49 3.03 -16.80
CA GLY A 71 4.35 2.16 -15.63
C GLY A 71 5.10 2.69 -14.40
N HIS A 72 6.31 3.22 -14.58
CA HIS A 72 7.08 3.87 -13.51
C HIS A 72 6.35 5.08 -12.90
N GLY A 73 5.74 5.94 -13.72
CA GLY A 73 4.97 7.08 -13.23
C GLY A 73 3.73 6.68 -12.44
N GLN A 74 3.00 5.64 -12.86
CA GLN A 74 1.84 5.13 -12.14
C GLN A 74 2.23 4.54 -10.79
N LEU A 75 3.32 3.77 -10.75
CA LEU A 75 3.89 3.21 -9.53
C LEU A 75 4.36 4.28 -8.56
N THR A 76 4.96 5.35 -9.09
CA THR A 76 5.34 6.51 -8.29
C THR A 76 4.13 7.13 -7.60
N ILE A 77 2.98 7.22 -8.28
CA ILE A 77 1.74 7.72 -7.67
C ILE A 77 1.26 6.79 -6.56
N VAL A 78 1.31 5.47 -6.77
CA VAL A 78 0.95 4.49 -5.74
C VAL A 78 1.86 4.63 -4.53
N LEU A 79 3.18 4.73 -4.72
CA LEU A 79 4.16 4.95 -3.65
C LEU A 79 3.90 6.25 -2.88
N VAL A 80 3.63 7.37 -3.58
CA VAL A 80 3.26 8.64 -2.92
C VAL A 80 1.95 8.50 -2.15
N GLY A 81 0.98 7.78 -2.72
CA GLY A 81 -0.30 7.50 -2.08
C GLY A 81 -0.16 6.69 -0.80
N LEU A 82 0.68 5.65 -0.82
CA LEU A 82 1.02 4.86 0.37
C LEU A 82 1.75 5.71 1.41
N GLN A 83 2.73 6.53 0.99
CA GLN A 83 3.46 7.40 1.90
C GLN A 83 2.52 8.41 2.57
N THR A 84 1.59 8.97 1.79
CA THR A 84 0.55 9.85 2.28
C THR A 84 -0.36 9.12 3.27
N ALA A 85 -0.83 7.92 2.92
CA ALA A 85 -1.63 7.09 3.81
C ALA A 85 -0.89 6.73 5.09
N ARG A 86 0.43 6.55 5.06
CA ARG A 86 1.27 6.32 6.24
C ARG A 86 1.35 7.56 7.14
N LEU A 87 1.57 8.74 6.56
CA LEU A 87 1.66 10.01 7.28
C LEU A 87 0.33 10.37 7.96
N PHE A 88 -0.79 10.24 7.25
CA PHE A 88 -2.11 10.47 7.83
C PHE A 88 -2.55 9.30 8.74
N GLY A 89 -2.18 8.07 8.38
CA GLY A 89 -2.43 6.86 9.14
C GLY A 89 -1.77 6.88 10.52
N ARG A 90 -0.63 7.56 10.71
CA ARG A 90 -0.06 7.82 12.05
C ARG A 90 -1.04 8.47 13.01
N ARG A 91 -1.90 9.36 12.52
CA ARG A 91 -2.94 10.02 13.35
C ARG A 91 -4.21 9.20 13.50
N VAL A 92 -4.62 8.52 12.43
CA VAL A 92 -5.91 7.81 12.40
C VAL A 92 -5.83 6.42 13.01
N LEU A 93 -4.75 5.68 12.71
CA LEU A 93 -4.58 4.29 13.11
C LEU A 93 -3.87 4.17 14.46
N SER A 94 -2.93 5.06 14.78
CA SER A 94 -2.09 5.02 16.00
C SER A 94 -1.31 3.69 16.22
N ARG A 95 -1.22 2.82 15.20
CA ARG A 95 -0.56 1.50 15.26
C ARG A 95 0.75 1.51 14.48
N TRP A 96 1.87 1.67 15.18
CA TRP A 96 3.22 1.73 14.58
C TRP A 96 3.59 0.47 13.80
N SER A 97 3.23 -0.71 14.29
CA SER A 97 3.55 -1.97 13.63
C SER A 97 2.91 -2.08 12.23
N VAL A 98 1.69 -1.59 12.06
CA VAL A 98 0.98 -1.60 10.77
C VAL A 98 1.64 -0.64 9.79
N LEU A 99 2.06 0.53 10.27
CA LEU A 99 2.80 1.50 9.44
C LEU A 99 4.17 0.95 9.02
N GLY A 100 4.82 0.19 9.90
CA GLY A 100 6.04 -0.55 9.59
C GLY A 100 5.83 -1.61 8.50
N VAL A 101 4.71 -2.32 8.54
CA VAL A 101 4.34 -3.27 7.48
C VAL A 101 4.07 -2.55 6.15
N ILE A 102 3.36 -1.41 6.17
CA ILE A 102 3.15 -0.58 4.98
C ILE A 102 4.50 -0.14 4.40
N GLN A 103 5.42 0.33 5.26
CA GLN A 103 6.76 0.72 4.85
C GLN A 103 7.56 -0.44 4.24
N ALA A 104 7.41 -1.66 4.79
CA ALA A 104 8.02 -2.84 4.20
C ALA A 104 7.44 -3.13 2.81
N PHE A 105 6.13 -2.99 2.60
CA PHE A 105 5.51 -3.12 1.28
C PHE A 105 5.95 -2.03 0.31
N GLU A 106 6.11 -0.78 0.75
CA GLU A 106 6.66 0.32 -0.05
C GLU A 106 8.08 -0.02 -0.51
N LEU A 107 8.93 -0.51 0.39
CA LEU A 107 10.29 -0.91 0.06
C LEU A 107 10.33 -2.11 -0.89
N LEU A 108 9.48 -3.12 -0.70
CA LEU A 108 9.36 -4.25 -1.64
C LEU A 108 8.93 -3.79 -3.04
N LEU A 109 7.98 -2.86 -3.11
CA LEU A 109 7.53 -2.27 -4.36
C LEU A 109 8.65 -1.47 -5.05
N LEU A 110 9.39 -0.66 -4.28
CA LEU A 110 10.57 0.08 -4.75
C LEU A 110 11.66 -0.85 -5.29
N LEU A 111 12.01 -1.89 -4.55
CA LEU A 111 13.01 -2.88 -4.98
C LEU A 111 12.55 -3.58 -6.27
N SER A 112 11.27 -3.96 -6.36
CA SER A 112 10.74 -4.60 -7.55
C SER A 112 10.85 -3.73 -8.80
N ILE A 113 10.71 -2.41 -8.65
CA ILE A 113 10.90 -1.45 -9.77
C ILE A 113 12.36 -1.40 -10.23
N LEU A 114 13.32 -1.51 -9.30
CA LEU A 114 14.75 -1.47 -9.64
C LEU A 114 15.21 -2.75 -10.35
N PHE A 115 14.61 -3.90 -10.02
CA PHE A 115 15.04 -5.20 -10.55
C PHE A 115 14.21 -5.71 -11.73
N VAL A 116 12.95 -5.26 -11.89
CA VAL A 116 12.11 -5.67 -13.02
C VAL A 116 12.17 -4.59 -14.09
N PRO A 117 12.71 -4.88 -15.29
CA PRO A 117 12.66 -3.95 -16.41
C PRO A 117 11.20 -3.77 -16.84
N LEU A 118 10.54 -2.79 -16.24
CA LEU A 118 9.24 -2.31 -16.66
C LEU A 118 9.41 -1.80 -18.10
N HIS A 119 8.91 -2.58 -19.05
CA HIS A 119 9.01 -2.23 -20.46
C HIS A 119 8.31 -0.88 -20.63
N LEU A 120 9.09 0.13 -20.99
CA LEU A 120 8.59 1.44 -21.38
C LEU A 120 7.90 1.24 -22.72
N THR A 121 6.63 0.85 -22.75
CA THR A 121 5.84 0.99 -23.97
C THR A 121 5.66 2.48 -24.21
N PRO A 122 6.27 3.05 -25.26
CA PRO A 122 6.16 4.46 -25.55
C PRO A 122 4.80 4.66 -26.22
N GLY A 123 3.79 4.99 -25.44
CA GLY A 123 2.48 5.35 -25.93
C GLY A 123 1.92 6.44 -25.03
N ALA A 124 1.96 7.69 -25.48
CA ALA A 124 1.15 8.73 -24.88
C ALA A 124 -0.32 8.39 -25.18
N TYR A 125 -1.02 7.83 -24.19
CA TYR A 125 -2.43 7.51 -24.35
C TYR A 125 -3.27 8.79 -24.36
N PRO A 126 -4.32 8.84 -25.18
CA PRO A 126 -5.29 9.92 -25.09
C PRO A 126 -5.92 9.87 -23.70
N LEU A 127 -5.88 10.99 -22.99
CA LEU A 127 -6.55 11.23 -21.70
C LEU A 127 -8.07 11.21 -21.88
N SER A 128 -8.61 10.03 -22.23
CA SER A 128 -10.03 9.79 -22.31
C SER A 128 -10.60 9.61 -20.90
N PRO A 129 -11.88 9.97 -20.66
CA PRO A 129 -12.52 9.75 -19.36
C PRO A 129 -12.40 8.30 -18.86
N ARG A 130 -12.47 7.32 -19.77
CA ARG A 130 -12.32 5.89 -19.45
C ARG A 130 -10.91 5.54 -18.99
N SER A 131 -9.88 6.09 -19.65
CA SER A 131 -8.47 5.89 -19.25
C SER A 131 -8.17 6.51 -17.88
N LEU A 132 -8.74 7.68 -17.59
CA LEU A 132 -8.62 8.35 -16.29
C LEU A 132 -9.34 7.58 -15.18
N MET A 133 -10.53 7.03 -15.45
CA MET A 133 -11.25 6.18 -14.50
C MET A 133 -10.55 4.86 -14.22
N ALA A 134 -10.00 4.20 -15.25
CA ALA A 134 -9.21 2.98 -15.09
C ALA A 134 -7.95 3.25 -14.24
N LEU A 135 -7.22 4.32 -14.56
CA LEU A 135 -6.00 4.69 -13.85
C LEU A 135 -6.29 5.13 -12.41
N GLY A 136 -7.22 6.07 -12.22
CA GLY A 136 -7.58 6.59 -10.90
C GLY A 136 -8.21 5.51 -10.02
N GLY A 137 -9.15 4.73 -10.56
CA GLY A 137 -9.75 3.59 -9.86
C GLY A 137 -8.72 2.53 -9.49
N GLY A 138 -7.81 2.19 -10.41
CA GLY A 138 -6.72 1.25 -10.17
C GLY A 138 -5.76 1.71 -9.07
N ILE A 139 -5.30 2.96 -9.12
CA ILE A 139 -4.39 3.53 -8.11
C ILE A 139 -5.04 3.55 -6.73
N VAL A 140 -6.27 4.08 -6.62
CA VAL A 140 -6.98 4.19 -5.34
C VAL A 140 -7.27 2.79 -4.77
N PHE A 141 -7.72 1.87 -5.61
CA PHE A 141 -7.91 0.47 -5.23
C PHE A 141 -6.61 -0.15 -4.71
N SER A 142 -5.48 0.03 -5.42
CA SER A 142 -4.16 -0.46 -4.98
C SER A 142 -3.76 0.07 -3.61
N ILE A 143 -3.89 1.38 -3.37
CA ILE A 143 -3.54 1.98 -2.07
C ILE A 143 -4.32 1.29 -0.93
N PHE A 144 -5.64 1.14 -1.08
CA PHE A 144 -6.44 0.53 -0.03
C PHE A 144 -6.19 -0.97 0.13
N VAL A 145 -5.95 -1.70 -0.96
CA VAL A 145 -5.61 -3.13 -0.88
C VAL A 145 -4.27 -3.36 -0.16
N TYR A 146 -3.27 -2.50 -0.38
CA TYR A 146 -2.00 -2.55 0.37
C TYR A 146 -2.20 -2.29 1.87
N ILE A 147 -3.05 -1.32 2.22
CA ILE A 147 -3.38 -1.04 3.63
C ILE A 147 -4.13 -2.24 4.25
N THR A 148 -5.13 -2.80 3.57
CA THR A 148 -5.82 -4.02 4.00
C THR A 148 -4.84 -5.18 4.20
N ALA A 149 -3.89 -5.36 3.28
CA ALA A 149 -2.88 -6.40 3.38
C ALA A 149 -1.97 -6.18 4.60
N ALA A 150 -1.67 -4.93 4.95
CA ALA A 150 -0.83 -4.63 6.11
C ALA A 150 -1.55 -5.00 7.42
N PHE A 151 -2.85 -4.76 7.50
CA PHE A 151 -3.68 -5.25 8.61
C PHE A 151 -3.83 -6.77 8.60
N SER A 152 -3.97 -7.40 7.43
CA SER A 152 -4.05 -8.85 7.32
C SER A 152 -2.77 -9.56 7.74
N LEU A 153 -1.61 -9.00 7.38
CA LEU A 153 -0.32 -9.51 7.83
C LEU A 153 -0.15 -9.28 9.33
N SER A 154 -0.55 -8.12 9.84
CA SER A 154 -0.53 -7.83 11.28
C SER A 154 -1.41 -8.81 12.07
N TYR A 155 -2.59 -9.13 11.55
CA TYR A 155 -3.48 -10.15 12.09
C TYR A 155 -2.80 -11.52 12.10
N ALA A 156 -2.23 -11.96 10.96
CA ALA A 156 -1.59 -13.26 10.85
C ALA A 156 -0.39 -13.39 11.80
N VAL A 157 0.49 -12.38 11.84
CA VAL A 157 1.65 -12.37 12.75
C VAL A 157 1.19 -12.47 14.20
N ARG A 158 0.16 -11.73 14.61
CA ARG A 158 -0.36 -11.82 15.98
C ARG A 158 -1.02 -13.15 16.28
N LEU A 159 -1.73 -13.75 15.32
CA LEU A 159 -2.40 -15.04 15.48
C LEU A 159 -1.38 -16.17 15.71
N PHE A 160 -0.22 -16.11 15.05
CA PHE A 160 0.84 -17.11 15.18
C PHE A 160 1.91 -16.76 16.22
N ALA A 161 1.91 -15.53 16.75
CA ALA A 161 2.83 -15.13 17.80
C ALA A 161 2.48 -15.86 19.11
N ARG A 162 3.51 -16.35 19.81
CA ARG A 162 3.33 -16.93 21.14
C ARG A 162 2.79 -15.85 22.09
N GLU A 163 1.82 -16.23 22.92
CA GLU A 163 1.34 -15.38 24.01
C GLU A 163 2.54 -14.91 24.85
N HIS A 164 2.56 -13.63 25.22
CA HIS A 164 3.66 -12.95 25.92
C HIS A 164 4.96 -12.74 25.14
N SER A 165 5.04 -13.07 23.85
CA SER A 165 6.18 -12.68 23.01
C SER A 165 6.17 -11.18 22.70
N TYR A 166 7.35 -10.62 22.39
CA TYR A 166 7.47 -9.22 21.93
C TYR A 166 6.56 -8.92 20.73
N LEU A 167 6.51 -9.83 19.74
CA LEU A 167 5.66 -9.70 18.57
C LEU A 167 4.17 -9.66 18.94
N TYR A 168 3.71 -10.49 19.89
CA TYR A 168 2.34 -10.47 20.35
C TYR A 168 1.93 -9.11 20.95
N ASN A 169 2.84 -8.44 21.65
CA ASN A 169 2.61 -7.14 22.29
C ASN A 169 2.72 -5.96 21.31
N VAL A 170 3.53 -6.09 20.25
CA VAL A 170 3.78 -5.03 19.26
C VAL A 170 2.65 -4.89 18.25
N PHE A 171 2.09 -6.00 17.77
CA PHE A 171 1.05 -5.97 16.74
C PHE A 171 -0.32 -5.62 17.32
N PRO A 172 -1.21 -4.93 16.56
CA PRO A 172 -2.56 -4.58 17.01
C PRO A 172 -3.40 -5.79 17.42
N PRO A 173 -4.39 -5.64 18.31
CA PRO A 173 -5.34 -6.71 18.65
C PRO A 173 -5.97 -7.32 17.40
N LEU A 174 -6.26 -8.63 17.44
CA LEU A 174 -6.83 -9.37 16.31
C LEU A 174 -8.13 -8.71 15.82
N ALA A 175 -9.07 -8.45 16.72
CA ALA A 175 -10.34 -7.77 16.41
C ALA A 175 -10.14 -6.38 15.78
N GLY A 176 -9.13 -5.62 16.25
CA GLY A 176 -8.81 -4.32 15.68
C GLY A 176 -8.23 -4.42 14.27
N SER A 177 -7.35 -5.41 14.04
CA SER A 177 -6.80 -5.66 12.71
C SER A 177 -7.87 -6.04 11.70
N GLU A 178 -8.80 -6.88 12.15
CA GLU A 178 -9.91 -7.36 11.36
C GLU A 178 -10.91 -6.25 11.02
N GLU A 179 -11.30 -5.44 11.99
CA GLU A 179 -12.20 -4.29 11.79
C GLU A 179 -11.63 -3.29 10.78
N TRP A 180 -10.34 -2.94 10.92
CA TRP A 180 -9.70 -2.00 10.00
C TRP A 180 -9.50 -2.60 8.61
N ALA A 181 -9.07 -3.86 8.51
CA ALA A 181 -8.96 -4.54 7.23
C ALA A 181 -10.31 -4.58 6.49
N TYR A 182 -11.39 -4.90 7.20
CA TYR A 182 -12.75 -4.87 6.66
C TYR A 182 -13.12 -3.47 6.13
N LYS A 183 -12.91 -2.42 6.93
CA LYS A 183 -13.24 -1.04 6.54
C LYS A 183 -12.49 -0.62 5.27
N PHE A 184 -11.18 -0.88 5.19
CA PHE A 184 -10.39 -0.51 4.02
C PHE A 184 -10.76 -1.36 2.80
N SER A 185 -11.01 -2.66 2.97
CA SER A 185 -11.51 -3.51 1.89
C SER A 185 -12.85 -3.05 1.36
N ALA A 186 -13.81 -2.78 2.23
CA ALA A 186 -15.14 -2.29 1.84
C ALA A 186 -15.04 -0.93 1.13
N PHE A 187 -14.18 -0.04 1.60
CA PHE A 187 -13.95 1.26 0.97
C PHE A 187 -13.22 1.14 -0.38
N ALA A 188 -12.39 0.12 -0.58
CA ALA A 188 -11.68 -0.12 -1.84
C ALA A 188 -12.62 -0.58 -2.97
N LEU A 189 -13.68 -1.35 -2.64
CA LEU A 189 -14.51 -2.04 -3.62
C LEU A 189 -15.08 -1.15 -4.73
N PRO A 190 -15.68 0.03 -4.44
CA PRO A 190 -16.21 0.89 -5.51
C PRO A 190 -15.14 1.30 -6.52
N PHE A 191 -13.93 1.63 -6.05
CA PHE A 191 -12.81 2.00 -6.93
C PHE A 191 -12.31 0.81 -7.74
N GLY A 192 -12.26 -0.37 -7.12
CA GLY A 192 -11.91 -1.62 -7.80
C GLY A 192 -12.92 -1.99 -8.90
N ILE A 193 -14.23 -1.88 -8.62
CA ILE A 193 -15.27 -2.17 -9.61
C ILE A 193 -15.20 -1.18 -10.78
N VAL A 194 -15.12 0.12 -10.50
CA VAL A 194 -14.99 1.15 -11.55
C VAL A 194 -13.72 0.95 -12.37
N GLY A 195 -12.60 0.65 -11.72
CA GLY A 195 -11.32 0.34 -12.38
C GLY A 195 -11.43 -0.89 -13.28
N ALA A 196 -11.98 -1.99 -12.77
CA ALA A 196 -12.17 -3.24 -13.50
C ALA A 196 -13.04 -3.06 -14.76
N VAL A 197 -14.21 -2.43 -14.61
CA VAL A 197 -15.13 -2.16 -15.71
C VAL A 197 -14.45 -1.29 -16.76
N SER A 198 -13.76 -0.22 -16.34
CA SER A 198 -13.03 0.66 -17.24
C SER A 198 -11.91 -0.06 -17.99
N LEU A 199 -11.18 -0.97 -17.32
CA LEU A 199 -10.15 -1.79 -17.95
C LEU A 199 -10.72 -2.74 -19.01
N PHE A 200 -11.87 -3.37 -18.77
CA PHE A 200 -12.55 -4.19 -19.77
C PHE A 200 -13.00 -3.36 -20.99
N PHE A 201 -13.50 -2.14 -20.80
CA PHE A 201 -13.84 -1.26 -21.92
C PHE A 201 -12.62 -0.81 -22.73
N LEU A 202 -11.46 -0.69 -22.10
CA LEU A 202 -10.24 -0.24 -22.77
C LEU A 202 -9.48 -1.38 -23.45
N ARG A 203 -9.55 -2.60 -22.92
CA ARG A 203 -8.70 -3.71 -23.36
C ARG A 203 -9.44 -4.98 -23.78
N GLY A 204 -10.76 -4.99 -23.66
CA GLY A 204 -11.56 -6.20 -23.84
C GLY A 204 -11.15 -7.30 -22.85
N VAL A 205 -11.34 -8.55 -23.27
CA VAL A 205 -11.00 -9.73 -22.47
C VAL A 205 -9.51 -10.05 -22.68
N SER A 206 -8.67 -9.56 -21.77
CA SER A 206 -7.24 -9.86 -21.73
C SER A 206 -6.79 -10.21 -20.31
N LEU A 207 -5.54 -10.67 -20.15
CA LEU A 207 -5.02 -11.12 -18.87
C LEU A 207 -5.09 -10.03 -17.78
N LEU A 208 -4.81 -8.77 -18.12
CA LEU A 208 -4.77 -7.68 -17.13
C LEU A 208 -6.16 -7.38 -16.52
N PRO A 209 -7.23 -7.08 -17.28
CA PRO A 209 -8.58 -6.93 -16.73
C PRO A 209 -9.05 -8.17 -15.96
N VAL A 210 -8.72 -9.39 -16.43
CA VAL A 210 -9.10 -10.63 -15.75
C VAL A 210 -8.42 -10.76 -14.39
N LEU A 211 -7.11 -10.54 -14.29
CA LEU A 211 -6.39 -10.59 -13.02
C LEU A 211 -6.83 -9.45 -12.08
N PHE A 212 -7.09 -8.26 -12.61
CA PHE A 212 -7.59 -7.14 -11.83
C PHE A 212 -8.97 -7.45 -11.25
N SER A 213 -9.88 -7.99 -12.06
CA SER A 213 -11.18 -8.46 -11.59
C SER A 213 -11.09 -9.62 -10.61
N LEU A 214 -10.13 -10.53 -10.76
CA LEU A 214 -9.86 -11.56 -9.76
C LEU A 214 -9.51 -10.94 -8.41
N SER A 215 -8.62 -9.94 -8.38
CA SER A 215 -8.28 -9.20 -7.15
C SER A 215 -9.50 -8.53 -6.52
N VAL A 216 -10.35 -7.88 -7.32
CA VAL A 216 -11.61 -7.25 -6.87
C VAL A 216 -12.60 -8.29 -6.34
N THR A 217 -12.69 -9.45 -6.99
CA THR A 217 -13.59 -10.54 -6.60
C THR A 217 -13.17 -11.16 -5.28
N LEU A 218 -11.87 -11.38 -5.08
CA LEU A 218 -11.30 -11.84 -3.81
C LEU A 218 -11.55 -10.85 -2.66
N GLN A 219 -11.39 -9.54 -2.91
CA GLN A 219 -11.76 -8.51 -1.92
C GLN A 219 -13.25 -8.56 -1.58
N SER A 220 -14.10 -8.66 -2.61
CA SER A 220 -15.55 -8.68 -2.46
C SER A 220 -16.01 -9.90 -1.67
N ALA A 221 -15.43 -11.07 -1.95
CA ALA A 221 -15.69 -12.31 -1.22
C ALA A 221 -15.32 -12.18 0.26
N GLY A 222 -14.13 -11.62 0.56
CA GLY A 222 -13.72 -11.38 1.94
C GLY A 222 -14.66 -10.44 2.70
N VAL A 223 -15.08 -9.33 2.07
CA VAL A 223 -16.03 -8.38 2.65
C VAL A 223 -17.41 -9.03 2.89
N PHE A 224 -17.87 -9.85 1.95
CA PHE A 224 -19.17 -10.53 2.07
C PHE A 224 -19.17 -11.58 3.18
N ILE A 225 -18.11 -12.39 3.29
CA ILE A 225 -17.96 -13.39 4.35
C ILE A 225 -17.92 -12.71 5.73
N CYS A 226 -17.07 -11.69 5.88
CA CYS A 226 -16.92 -10.94 7.13
C CYS A 226 -18.22 -10.22 7.56
N ARG A 227 -19.08 -9.83 6.61
CA ARG A 227 -20.39 -9.24 6.92
C ARG A 227 -21.43 -10.28 7.33
N LYS A 228 -21.36 -11.49 6.78
CA LYS A 228 -22.36 -12.55 6.97
C LYS A 228 -22.16 -13.28 8.30
N GLU A 229 -20.91 -13.56 8.64
CA GLU A 229 -20.56 -14.08 9.94
C GLU A 229 -20.65 -12.91 10.93
N THR A 230 -21.58 -12.98 11.88
CA THR A 230 -21.60 -12.02 12.99
C THR A 230 -20.20 -12.04 13.63
N PHE A 231 -19.67 -10.87 14.02
CA PHE A 231 -18.31 -10.62 14.58
C PHE A 231 -17.94 -11.44 15.87
N ASN A 232 -18.58 -12.58 16.11
CA ASN A 232 -18.41 -13.48 17.23
C ASN A 232 -17.20 -14.43 17.08
N GLY A 233 -16.42 -14.33 16.00
CA GLY A 233 -15.21 -15.11 15.79
C GLY A 233 -14.23 -14.38 14.88
N HIS A 234 -12.96 -14.76 14.94
CA HIS A 234 -11.95 -14.24 14.03
C HIS A 234 -12.02 -14.96 12.67
N HIS A 235 -11.80 -14.22 11.58
CA HIS A 235 -11.99 -14.73 10.22
C HIS A 235 -10.66 -14.96 9.47
N PRO A 236 -9.87 -16.01 9.78
CA PRO A 236 -8.57 -16.24 9.14
C PRO A 236 -8.69 -16.43 7.62
N VAL A 237 -9.78 -17.05 7.15
CA VAL A 237 -10.04 -17.26 5.71
C VAL A 237 -10.17 -15.92 4.98
N VAL A 238 -10.81 -14.93 5.60
CA VAL A 238 -10.98 -13.60 5.00
C VAL A 238 -9.64 -12.89 4.83
N HIS A 239 -8.76 -13.00 5.82
CA HIS A 239 -7.39 -12.45 5.73
C HIS A 239 -6.54 -13.15 4.66
N ILE A 240 -6.74 -14.45 4.44
CA ILE A 240 -6.10 -15.16 3.32
C ILE A 240 -6.60 -14.61 1.98
N LEU A 241 -7.92 -14.43 1.82
CA LEU A 241 -8.49 -13.87 0.58
C LEU A 241 -7.95 -12.46 0.29
N TRP A 242 -7.88 -11.60 1.30
CA TRP A 242 -7.31 -10.26 1.16
C TRP A 242 -5.81 -10.27 0.85
N SER A 243 -5.06 -11.20 1.45
CA SER A 243 -3.63 -11.36 1.16
C SER A 243 -3.38 -11.87 -0.26
N ILE A 244 -4.16 -12.84 -0.75
CA ILE A 244 -4.08 -13.31 -2.14
C ILE A 244 -4.48 -12.19 -3.11
N SER A 245 -5.53 -11.44 -2.80
CA SER A 245 -5.94 -10.28 -3.59
C SER A 245 -4.82 -9.25 -3.73
N PHE A 246 -4.10 -8.98 -2.63
CA PHE A 246 -2.92 -8.14 -2.62
C PHE A 246 -1.81 -8.71 -3.49
N LEU A 247 -1.48 -10.00 -3.39
CA LEU A 247 -0.44 -10.63 -4.22
C LEU A 247 -0.76 -10.55 -5.72
N VAL A 248 -2.02 -10.78 -6.10
CA VAL A 248 -2.49 -10.61 -7.48
C VAL A 248 -2.29 -9.16 -7.94
N LEU A 249 -2.69 -8.20 -7.10
CA LEU A 249 -2.57 -6.78 -7.43
C LEU A 249 -1.11 -6.31 -7.46
N TYR A 250 -0.26 -6.84 -6.57
CA TYR A 250 1.18 -6.62 -6.55
C TYR A 250 1.83 -7.11 -7.84
N PHE A 251 1.47 -8.31 -8.30
CA PHE A 251 1.90 -8.83 -9.61
C PHE A 251 1.45 -7.95 -10.77
N ILE A 252 0.20 -7.49 -10.77
CA ILE A 252 -0.31 -6.54 -11.79
C ILE A 252 0.48 -5.24 -11.75
N THR A 253 0.78 -4.76 -10.54
CA THR A 253 1.48 -3.51 -10.29
C THR A 253 2.92 -3.57 -10.81
N ILE A 254 3.64 -4.68 -10.55
CA ILE A 254 4.98 -4.95 -11.10
C ILE A 254 4.97 -5.21 -12.60
N ALA A 255 3.97 -5.90 -13.12
CA ALA A 255 3.82 -6.07 -14.56
C ALA A 255 3.58 -4.72 -15.26
N GLY A 256 3.24 -3.67 -14.50
CA GLY A 256 2.76 -2.38 -14.96
C GLY A 256 1.25 -2.35 -14.80
N LEU A 257 0.77 -1.50 -13.89
CA LEU A 257 -0.67 -1.31 -13.58
C LEU A 257 -1.54 -1.08 -14.81
N THR A 258 -0.91 -0.67 -15.91
CA THR A 258 -1.52 -0.71 -17.22
C THR A 258 -0.40 -1.01 -18.22
N THR A 259 -0.07 -2.26 -18.55
CA THR A 259 0.78 -2.59 -19.73
C THR A 259 0.07 -2.16 -21.01
N VAL A 260 -0.10 -0.87 -21.22
CA VAL A 260 -0.83 -0.34 -22.35
C VAL A 260 0.18 -0.41 -23.49
N GLY A 261 0.26 -1.60 -24.07
CA GLY A 261 0.62 -1.73 -25.46
C GLY A 261 -0.62 -1.42 -26.30
N PRO A 262 -0.46 -0.92 -27.53
CA PRO A 262 -1.57 -0.83 -28.45
C PRO A 262 -2.23 -2.21 -28.57
N VAL A 263 -3.56 -2.25 -28.53
CA VAL A 263 -4.31 -3.38 -29.08
C VAL A 263 -3.99 -3.38 -30.56
N GLN A 264 -3.24 -4.38 -31.03
CA GLN A 264 -3.11 -4.65 -32.46
C GLN A 264 -4.38 -5.32 -32.95
#